data_AF-A0A0B1TAC8-F1
#
_entry.id   AF-A0A0B1TAC8-F1
#
_cell.length_a   1.000
_cell.length_b   1.000
_cell.length_c   1.000
_cell.angle_alpha   90.00
_cell.angle_beta   90.00
_cell.angle_gamma   90.00
#
_symmetry.space_group_name_H-M   'P 1'
#
loop_
_entity.id
_entity.type
_entity.pdbx_description
1 polymer ?
#
loop_
_entity_poly.entity_id
_entity_poly.type
_entity_poly.pdbx_seq_one_letter_code
_entity_poly.pdbx_strand_id
1 'polypeptide(L)'
;MLKQSGVDRSDAIQFVLSDEFSNLRSEQRMGVLHEGTGPRINTARVEIVFDNTDRRIPAIEATEVRVVRQVGQKKDQYYIDGKMVPRAEVVNLMESAGFSRSNPYYIVKQGKINELATAPDSHRLKLLREVAGTRVYDERKEESLKILKETNNKTKKIETLLSYIDERLKTLEEEKEDLKEYQKWDKMKPRGVRASAEQRKLDARFKGMKEEKEALLTEQAERFEKKAELELLINDLKEDVEK
;
A
#
# COMPACT_ATOMS: atom_id res chain seq x y z
N MET A 1 2.49 -0.52 -57.13
CA MET A 1 1.82 0.35 -58.13
C MET A 1 1.29 1.59 -57.39
N LEU A 2 2.18 2.53 -57.05
CA LEU A 2 1.89 3.80 -56.34
C LEU A 2 2.41 4.96 -57.21
N LYS A 3 1.89 5.08 -58.44
CA LYS A 3 2.43 6.01 -59.45
C LYS A 3 1.49 7.17 -59.79
N GLN A 4 0.36 7.35 -59.09
CA GLN A 4 -0.65 8.35 -59.46
C GLN A 4 -1.28 9.18 -58.34
N SER A 5 -1.05 8.90 -57.06
CA SER A 5 -1.29 9.90 -56.02
C SER A 5 0.03 10.62 -55.76
N GLY A 6 0.02 11.95 -55.64
CA GLY A 6 1.20 12.78 -55.35
C GLY A 6 1.82 12.57 -53.96
N VAL A 7 1.89 11.32 -53.51
CA VAL A 7 2.60 10.88 -52.32
C VAL A 7 3.97 10.41 -52.81
N ASP A 8 4.99 11.21 -52.50
CA ASP A 8 6.37 10.88 -52.88
C ASP A 8 6.80 9.58 -52.17
N ARG A 9 7.70 8.80 -52.80
CA ARG A 9 8.18 7.53 -52.21
C ARG A 9 8.75 7.73 -50.80
N SER A 10 9.31 8.90 -50.53
CA SER A 10 9.80 9.33 -49.23
C SER A 10 8.70 9.42 -48.18
N ASP A 11 7.52 9.89 -48.55
CA ASP A 11 6.36 10.00 -47.66
C ASP A 11 5.80 8.62 -47.31
N ALA A 12 5.85 7.66 -48.23
CA ALA A 12 5.45 6.27 -47.95
C ALA A 12 6.36 5.59 -46.92
N ILE A 13 7.67 5.89 -46.95
CA ILE A 13 8.63 5.42 -45.94
C ILE A 13 8.38 6.11 -44.61
N GLN A 14 8.21 7.44 -44.63
CA GLN A 14 7.91 8.22 -43.43
C GLN A 14 6.58 7.80 -42.79
N PHE A 15 5.61 7.39 -43.59
CA PHE A 15 4.32 6.90 -43.11
C PHE A 15 4.45 5.67 -42.21
N VAL A 16 5.41 4.77 -42.45
CA VAL A 16 5.62 3.60 -41.58
C VAL A 16 6.51 3.95 -40.38
N LEU A 17 7.56 4.74 -40.61
CA LEU A 17 8.61 5.00 -39.62
C LEU A 17 8.30 6.14 -38.64
N SER A 18 7.52 7.14 -39.06
CA SER A 18 7.34 8.38 -38.31
C SER A 18 6.03 8.43 -37.53
N ASP A 19 6.12 9.06 -36.36
CA ASP A 19 4.97 9.35 -35.51
C ASP A 19 4.09 10.49 -36.05
N GLU A 20 4.59 11.31 -37.00
CA GLU A 20 3.88 12.48 -37.55
C GLU A 20 2.53 12.08 -38.18
N PHE A 21 2.49 10.94 -38.87
CA PHE A 21 1.28 10.43 -39.52
C PHE A 21 0.39 9.61 -38.58
N SER A 22 0.70 9.51 -37.30
CA SER A 22 -0.11 8.74 -36.34
C SER A 22 -1.32 9.55 -35.80
N ASN A 23 -1.20 10.88 -35.75
CA ASN A 23 -2.21 11.80 -35.22
C ASN A 23 -3.07 12.48 -36.30
N LEU A 24 -3.18 11.87 -37.50
CA LEU A 24 -3.98 12.43 -38.60
C LEU A 24 -5.46 12.49 -38.23
N ARG A 25 -6.08 13.65 -38.49
CA ARG A 25 -7.54 13.81 -38.47
C ARG A 25 -8.19 13.00 -39.60
N SER A 26 -9.47 12.69 -39.47
CA SER A 26 -10.21 11.87 -40.44
C SER A 26 -10.06 12.36 -41.89
N GLU A 27 -10.09 13.68 -42.11
CA GLU A 27 -9.90 14.30 -43.44
C GLU A 27 -8.48 14.07 -43.99
N GLN A 28 -7.47 14.19 -43.13
CA GLN A 28 -6.07 13.97 -43.52
C GLN A 28 -5.79 12.48 -43.81
N ARG A 29 -6.48 11.56 -43.13
CA ARG A 29 -6.40 10.12 -43.42
C ARG A 29 -6.95 9.78 -44.81
N MET A 30 -8.04 10.44 -45.20
CA MET A 30 -8.61 10.29 -46.55
C MET A 30 -7.64 10.79 -47.62
N GLY A 31 -6.90 11.87 -47.35
CA GLY A 31 -5.89 12.41 -48.28
C GLY A 31 -4.68 11.48 -48.55
N VAL A 32 -4.43 10.48 -47.71
CA VAL A 32 -3.39 9.45 -47.94
C VAL A 32 -3.92 8.31 -48.83
N LEU A 33 -5.24 8.13 -48.90
CA LEU A 33 -5.84 7.10 -49.75
C LEU A 33 -5.87 7.58 -51.20
N HIS A 34 -5.63 6.65 -52.12
CA HIS A 34 -5.65 6.95 -53.54
C HIS A 34 -7.08 7.28 -54.01
N GLU A 35 -7.30 8.54 -54.38
CA GLU A 35 -8.50 8.99 -55.10
C GLU A 35 -8.21 8.97 -56.61
N GLY A 36 -8.70 7.95 -57.30
CA GLY A 36 -8.64 7.89 -58.77
C GLY A 36 -9.93 7.32 -59.33
N THR A 37 -10.01 7.24 -60.66
CA THR A 37 -11.22 6.90 -61.44
C THR A 37 -11.68 5.43 -61.33
N GLY A 38 -11.11 4.66 -60.41
CA GLY A 38 -11.44 3.26 -60.16
C GLY A 38 -12.34 3.04 -58.95
N PRO A 39 -12.57 1.77 -58.55
CA PRO A 39 -13.30 1.45 -57.33
C PRO A 39 -12.62 2.09 -56.11
N ARG A 40 -13.45 2.64 -55.20
CA ARG A 40 -12.99 3.41 -54.04
C ARG A 40 -12.14 2.52 -53.12
N ILE A 41 -10.87 2.87 -52.98
CA ILE A 41 -9.93 2.16 -52.11
C ILE A 41 -10.12 2.68 -50.68
N ASN A 42 -10.59 1.81 -49.78
CA ASN A 42 -10.88 2.18 -48.39
C ASN A 42 -9.71 1.93 -47.42
N THR A 43 -8.63 1.32 -47.90
CA THR A 43 -7.46 0.96 -47.09
C THR A 43 -6.17 1.10 -47.89
N ALA A 44 -5.13 1.66 -47.29
CA ALA A 44 -3.78 1.63 -47.83
C ALA A 44 -2.87 0.79 -46.92
N ARG A 45 -1.98 0.01 -47.52
CA ARG A 45 -1.01 -0.85 -46.82
C ARG A 45 0.37 -0.55 -47.37
N VAL A 46 1.31 -0.26 -46.47
CA VAL A 46 2.73 -0.11 -46.79
C VAL A 46 3.51 -1.14 -45.99
N GLU A 47 4.41 -1.84 -46.66
CA GLU A 47 5.28 -2.87 -46.11
C GLU A 47 6.73 -2.47 -46.33
N ILE A 48 7.51 -2.49 -45.25
CA ILE A 48 8.96 -2.28 -45.27
C ILE A 48 9.61 -3.58 -44.80
N VAL A 49 10.57 -4.05 -45.58
CA VAL A 49 11.40 -5.20 -45.23
C VAL A 49 12.76 -4.67 -44.81
N PHE A 50 13.14 -4.92 -43.57
CA PHE A 50 14.45 -4.60 -43.03
C PHE A 50 15.35 -5.82 -43.12
N ASP A 51 16.59 -5.60 -43.56
CA ASP A 51 17.67 -6.56 -43.39
C ASP A 51 18.19 -6.47 -41.94
N ASN A 52 18.18 -7.59 -41.23
CA ASN A 52 18.64 -7.75 -39.85
C ASN A 52 19.83 -8.72 -39.75
N THR A 53 20.60 -8.89 -40.83
CA THR A 53 21.82 -9.71 -40.84
C THR A 53 22.87 -9.27 -39.80
N ASP A 54 22.91 -7.99 -39.46
CA ASP A 54 23.79 -7.42 -38.43
C ASP A 54 23.24 -7.50 -36.99
N ARG A 55 22.05 -8.08 -36.83
CA ARG A 55 21.36 -8.29 -35.55
C ARG A 55 21.16 -7.01 -34.73
N ARG A 56 20.99 -5.86 -35.37
CA ARG A 56 20.58 -4.62 -34.69
C ARG A 56 19.22 -4.72 -34.01
N ILE A 57 18.36 -5.61 -34.47
CA ILE A 57 17.06 -5.90 -33.87
C ILE A 57 17.18 -7.23 -33.12
N PRO A 58 17.67 -7.25 -31.86
CA PRO A 58 17.92 -8.49 -31.13
C PRO A 58 16.63 -9.23 -30.75
N ALA A 59 15.49 -8.54 -30.75
CA ALA A 59 14.18 -9.12 -30.43
C ALA A 59 13.68 -10.13 -31.48
N ILE A 60 14.27 -10.14 -32.68
CA ILE A 60 13.86 -11.00 -33.79
C ILE A 60 15.09 -11.75 -34.30
N GLU A 61 15.05 -13.08 -34.25
CA GLU A 61 16.16 -13.93 -34.71
C GLU A 61 16.25 -14.07 -36.24
N ALA A 62 15.18 -13.68 -36.95
CA ALA A 62 15.14 -13.72 -38.40
C ALA A 62 16.11 -12.70 -39.03
N THR A 63 16.66 -13.07 -40.18
CA THR A 63 17.55 -12.22 -40.99
C THR A 63 16.82 -11.11 -41.72
N GLU A 64 15.50 -11.23 -41.85
CA GLU A 64 14.63 -10.19 -42.42
C GLU A 64 13.49 -9.92 -41.44
N VAL A 65 13.13 -8.65 -41.29
CA VAL A 65 12.00 -8.21 -40.46
C VAL A 65 11.02 -7.43 -41.32
N ARG A 66 9.76 -7.87 -41.37
CA ARG A 66 8.72 -7.20 -42.17
C ARG A 66 7.81 -6.39 -41.27
N VAL A 67 7.84 -5.08 -41.45
CA VAL A 67 6.96 -4.14 -40.74
C VAL A 67 5.92 -3.60 -41.69
N VAL A 68 4.65 -3.79 -41.34
CA VAL A 68 3.52 -3.35 -42.14
C VAL A 68 2.68 -2.37 -41.35
N ARG A 69 2.37 -1.23 -41.97
CA ARG A 69 1.33 -0.31 -41.50
C ARG A 69 0.18 -0.31 -42.49
N GLN A 70 -1.01 -0.58 -42.00
CA GLN A 70 -2.25 -0.50 -42.75
C GLN A 70 -3.13 0.61 -42.18
N VAL A 71 -3.45 1.62 -42.97
CA VAL A 71 -4.41 2.68 -42.62
C VAL A 71 -5.76 2.36 -43.24
N GLY A 72 -6.79 2.37 -42.40
CA GLY A 72 -8.18 2.43 -42.84
C GLY A 72 -8.80 3.76 -42.45
N GLN A 73 -10.07 3.95 -42.83
CA GLN A 73 -10.81 5.19 -42.53
C GLN A 73 -10.94 5.47 -41.02
N LYS A 74 -11.02 4.43 -40.18
CA LYS A 74 -11.28 4.54 -38.73
C LYS A 74 -10.09 4.22 -37.84
N LYS A 75 -9.26 3.25 -38.25
CA LYS A 75 -8.15 2.75 -37.41
C LYS A 75 -6.95 2.35 -38.24
N ASP A 76 -5.80 2.45 -37.61
CA ASP A 76 -4.53 1.92 -38.12
C ASP A 76 -4.28 0.54 -37.52
N GLN A 77 -3.69 -0.34 -38.32
CA GLN A 77 -3.24 -1.65 -37.91
C GLN A 77 -1.76 -1.81 -38.22
N TYR A 78 -1.05 -2.43 -37.29
CA TYR A 78 0.39 -2.65 -37.37
C TYR A 78 0.66 -4.16 -37.36
N TYR A 79 1.58 -4.60 -38.20
CA TYR A 79 2.01 -5.99 -38.24
C TYR A 79 3.53 -6.09 -38.25
N ILE A 80 4.05 -7.07 -37.52
CA ILE A 80 5.45 -7.50 -37.56
C ILE A 80 5.45 -8.97 -37.99
N ASP A 81 6.11 -9.29 -39.09
CA ASP A 81 6.17 -10.64 -39.68
C ASP A 81 4.79 -11.30 -39.82
N GLY A 82 3.79 -10.50 -40.20
CA GLY A 82 2.40 -10.93 -40.39
C GLY A 82 1.55 -11.04 -39.11
N LYS A 83 2.14 -10.89 -37.91
CA LYS A 83 1.40 -10.86 -36.64
C LYS A 83 0.92 -9.46 -36.32
N MET A 84 -0.36 -9.32 -35.96
CA MET A 84 -0.92 -8.02 -35.54
C MET A 84 -0.39 -7.65 -34.15
N VAL A 85 0.21 -6.48 -34.04
CA VAL A 85 0.85 -5.99 -32.82
C VAL A 85 0.33 -4.59 -32.44
N PRO A 86 0.37 -4.23 -31.15
CA PRO A 86 0.08 -2.86 -30.74
C PRO A 86 1.16 -1.90 -31.27
N ARG A 87 0.78 -0.63 -31.49
CA ARG A 87 1.70 0.43 -31.95
C ARG A 87 2.95 0.56 -31.07
N ALA A 88 2.80 0.39 -29.75
CA ALA A 88 3.90 0.51 -28.80
C ALA A 88 5.04 -0.49 -29.10
N GLU A 89 4.70 -1.69 -29.56
CA GLU A 89 5.70 -2.73 -29.88
C GLU A 89 6.49 -2.38 -31.15
N VAL A 90 5.82 -1.90 -32.20
CA VAL A 90 6.49 -1.39 -33.41
C VAL A 90 7.43 -0.24 -33.08
N VAL A 91 7.00 0.68 -32.21
CA VAL A 91 7.84 1.80 -31.77
C VAL A 91 9.09 1.31 -31.06
N ASN A 92 8.95 0.39 -30.11
CA ASN A 92 10.09 -0.17 -29.38
C ASN A 92 11.05 -0.92 -30.32
N LEU A 93 10.51 -1.60 -31.33
CA LEU A 93 11.29 -2.25 -32.38
C LEU A 93 12.10 -1.23 -33.19
N MET A 94 11.45 -0.15 -33.62
CA MET A 94 12.11 0.94 -34.37
C MET A 94 13.18 1.64 -33.54
N GLU A 95 12.94 1.86 -32.25
CA GLU A 95 13.94 2.42 -31.33
C GLU A 95 15.16 1.49 -31.19
N SER A 96 14.92 0.18 -31.08
CA SER A 96 16.00 -0.83 -31.01
C SER A 96 16.82 -0.88 -32.31
N ALA A 97 16.16 -0.69 -33.46
CA ALA A 97 16.81 -0.59 -34.77
C ALA A 97 17.59 0.72 -34.98
N GLY A 98 17.52 1.68 -34.05
CA GLY A 98 18.17 2.99 -34.14
C GLY A 98 17.32 4.10 -34.74
N PHE A 99 16.08 3.81 -35.14
CA PHE A 99 15.09 4.80 -35.55
C PHE A 99 14.40 5.38 -34.31
N SER A 100 15.13 6.19 -33.55
CA SER A 100 14.58 6.80 -32.33
C SER A 100 13.51 7.85 -32.66
N ARG A 101 12.40 7.83 -31.93
CA ARG A 101 11.42 8.95 -31.91
C ARG A 101 12.06 10.28 -31.54
N SER A 102 13.15 10.23 -30.77
CA SER A 102 13.91 11.39 -30.31
C SER A 102 14.75 12.04 -31.40
N ASN A 103 15.06 11.34 -32.48
CA ASN A 103 15.93 11.83 -33.53
C ASN A 103 15.27 11.67 -34.91
N PRO A 104 14.45 12.62 -35.35
CA PRO A 104 13.73 12.52 -36.62
C PRO A 104 14.62 12.69 -37.87
N TYR A 105 15.93 12.98 -37.71
CA TYR A 105 16.82 13.34 -38.82
C TYR A 105 17.30 12.17 -39.68
N TYR A 106 16.74 10.98 -39.47
CA TYR A 106 16.88 9.88 -40.45
C TYR A 106 16.11 10.17 -41.75
N ILE A 107 15.17 11.12 -41.78
CA ILE A 107 14.50 11.61 -43.00
C ILE A 107 14.55 13.14 -43.04
N VAL A 108 15.13 13.70 -44.10
CA VAL A 108 15.19 15.15 -44.33
C VAL A 108 14.18 15.54 -45.40
N LYS A 109 13.10 16.24 -44.99
CA LYS A 109 12.11 16.82 -45.91
C LYS A 109 12.71 17.97 -46.70
N GLN A 110 12.21 18.19 -47.91
CA GLN A 110 12.55 19.37 -48.69
C GLN A 110 12.19 20.65 -47.91
N GLY A 111 13.10 21.62 -47.87
CA GLY A 111 12.93 22.87 -47.11
C GLY A 111 13.33 22.80 -45.63
N LYS A 112 13.48 21.60 -45.04
CA LYS A 112 13.85 21.45 -43.62
C LYS A 112 15.25 21.98 -43.29
N ILE A 113 16.16 21.93 -44.27
CA ILE A 113 17.52 22.48 -44.15
C ILE A 113 17.46 24.01 -44.00
N ASN A 114 16.66 24.70 -44.80
CA ASN A 114 16.49 26.14 -44.72
C ASN A 114 15.82 26.54 -43.40
N GLU A 115 14.80 25.79 -42.97
CA GLU A 115 14.16 25.98 -41.67
C GLU A 115 15.19 25.88 -40.54
N LEU A 116 16.04 24.85 -40.54
CA LEU A 116 17.08 24.66 -39.52
C LEU A 116 18.14 25.78 -39.54
N ALA A 117 18.51 26.28 -40.72
CA ALA A 117 19.45 27.39 -40.87
C ALA A 117 18.87 28.69 -40.26
N THR A 118 17.59 28.97 -40.52
CA THR A 118 16.88 30.17 -40.02
C THR A 118 16.33 30.03 -38.59
N ALA A 119 16.28 28.82 -38.04
CA ALA A 119 15.75 28.57 -36.70
C ALA A 119 16.57 29.25 -35.60
N PRO A 120 15.93 29.67 -34.48
CA PRO A 120 16.64 30.25 -33.35
C PRO A 120 17.58 29.23 -32.69
N ASP A 121 18.63 29.74 -32.03
CA ASP A 121 19.67 28.92 -31.39
C ASP A 121 19.12 27.90 -30.39
N SER A 122 18.04 28.26 -29.68
CA SER A 122 17.35 27.35 -28.76
C SER A 122 16.79 26.11 -29.45
N HIS A 123 16.26 26.25 -30.66
CA HIS A 123 15.74 25.13 -31.44
C HIS A 123 16.88 24.24 -31.96
N ARG A 124 17.99 24.85 -32.43
CA ARG A 124 19.18 24.09 -32.84
C ARG A 124 19.83 23.36 -31.68
N LEU A 125 19.88 23.96 -30.49
CA LEU A 125 20.39 23.32 -29.28
C LEU A 125 19.52 22.15 -28.84
N LYS A 126 18.19 22.33 -28.86
CA LYS A 126 17.24 21.24 -28.58
C LYS A 126 17.50 20.06 -29.52
N LEU A 127 17.73 20.36 -30.79
CA LEU A 127 18.05 19.35 -31.78
C LEU A 127 19.36 18.62 -31.51
N LEU A 128 20.43 19.36 -31.22
CA LEU A 128 21.73 18.78 -30.87
C LEU A 128 21.61 17.85 -29.65
N ARG A 129 20.81 18.22 -28.65
CA ARG A 129 20.52 17.36 -27.49
C ARG A 129 19.75 16.09 -27.86
N GLU A 130 18.78 16.22 -28.76
CA GLU A 130 18.00 15.10 -29.30
C GLU A 130 18.89 14.10 -30.07
N VAL A 131 19.76 14.59 -30.95
CA VAL A 131 20.72 13.76 -31.71
C VAL A 131 21.79 13.16 -30.80
N ALA A 132 22.25 13.89 -29.79
CA ALA A 132 23.18 13.38 -28.78
C ALA A 132 22.53 12.33 -27.83
N GLY A 133 21.23 12.09 -27.96
CA GLY A 133 20.51 11.10 -27.14
C GLY A 133 20.33 11.50 -25.68
N THR A 134 20.64 12.75 -25.31
CA THR A 134 20.55 13.21 -23.91
C THR A 134 19.10 13.33 -23.45
N ARG A 135 18.14 13.47 -24.38
CA ARG A 135 16.70 13.55 -24.06
C ARG A 135 16.19 12.32 -23.29
N VAL A 136 16.58 11.11 -23.72
CA VAL A 136 16.14 9.87 -23.07
C VAL A 136 16.69 9.78 -21.64
N TYR A 137 17.93 10.23 -21.46
CA TYR A 137 18.54 10.30 -20.13
C TYR A 137 17.82 11.31 -19.23
N ASP A 138 17.53 12.51 -19.75
CA ASP A 138 16.83 13.56 -19.00
C ASP A 138 15.40 13.13 -18.62
N GLU A 139 14.66 12.47 -19.52
CA GLU A 139 13.32 11.94 -19.25
C GLU A 139 13.36 10.86 -18.16
N ARG A 140 14.29 9.89 -18.27
CA ARG A 140 14.47 8.85 -17.23
C ARG A 140 14.88 9.44 -15.89
N LYS A 141 15.70 10.49 -15.89
CA LYS A 141 16.09 11.21 -14.68
C LYS A 141 14.89 11.90 -14.04
N GLU A 142 14.05 12.57 -14.83
CA GLU A 142 12.85 13.24 -14.34
C GLU A 142 11.84 12.23 -13.76
N GLU A 143 11.62 11.11 -14.45
CA GLU A 143 10.78 10.02 -13.97
C GLU A 143 11.31 9.43 -12.65
N SER A 144 12.63 9.18 -12.58
CA SER A 144 13.28 8.69 -11.36
C SER A 144 13.15 9.67 -10.19
N LEU A 145 13.28 10.97 -10.44
CA LEU A 145 13.07 12.02 -9.42
C LEU A 145 11.62 12.05 -8.92
N LYS A 146 10.66 11.82 -9.81
CA LYS A 146 9.24 11.71 -9.44
C LYS A 146 8.99 10.52 -8.52
N ILE A 147 9.52 9.35 -8.88
CA ILE A 147 9.43 8.12 -8.06
C ILE A 147 10.10 8.33 -6.69
N LEU A 148 11.27 8.99 -6.66
CA LEU A 148 11.97 9.32 -5.43
C LEU A 148 11.12 10.21 -4.51
N LYS A 149 10.47 11.23 -5.07
CA LYS A 149 9.57 12.12 -4.32
C LYS A 149 8.37 11.37 -3.75
N GLU A 150 7.75 10.48 -4.52
CA GLU A 150 6.65 9.64 -4.06
C GLU A 150 7.10 8.68 -2.95
N THR A 151 8.29 8.09 -3.08
CA THR A 151 8.87 7.18 -2.09
C THR A 151 9.14 7.92 -0.78
N ASN A 152 9.74 9.11 -0.83
CA ASN A 152 9.94 9.94 0.36
C ASN A 152 8.63 10.29 1.08
N ASN A 153 7.56 10.56 0.33
CA ASN A 153 6.25 10.79 0.92
C ASN A 153 5.68 9.53 1.60
N LYS A 154 5.93 8.34 1.04
CA LYS A 154 5.54 7.08 1.68
C LYS A 154 6.35 6.84 2.96
N THR A 155 7.65 7.08 2.94
CA THR A 155 8.51 6.96 4.13
C THR A 155 8.02 7.84 5.27
N LYS A 156 7.71 9.11 5.00
CA LYS A 156 7.15 10.03 6.02
C LYS A 156 5.84 9.52 6.64
N LYS A 157 4.98 8.90 5.84
CA LYS A 157 3.74 8.28 6.35
C LYS A 157 4.04 7.09 7.25
N ILE A 158 5.02 6.27 6.88
CA ILE A 158 5.46 5.13 7.70
C ILE A 158 6.04 5.61 9.02
N GLU A 159 6.89 6.65 9.01
CA GLU A 159 7.44 7.25 10.24
C GLU A 159 6.33 7.77 11.17
N THR A 160 5.31 8.42 10.60
CA THR A 160 4.15 8.88 11.38
C THR A 160 3.39 7.70 12.01
N LEU A 161 3.13 6.63 11.24
CA LEU A 161 2.49 5.41 11.73
C LEU A 161 3.32 4.73 12.83
N LEU A 162 4.65 4.67 12.67
CA LEU A 162 5.54 4.12 13.69
C LEU A 162 5.44 4.91 15.00
N SER A 163 5.44 6.24 14.94
CA SER A 163 5.29 7.07 16.13
C SER A 163 3.97 6.82 16.87
N TYR A 164 2.88 6.61 16.12
CA TYR A 164 1.58 6.26 16.69
C TYR A 164 1.58 4.86 17.33
N ILE A 165 2.25 3.89 16.71
CA ILE A 165 2.39 2.54 17.28
C ILE A 165 3.20 2.59 18.57
N ASP A 166 4.29 3.37 18.61
CA ASP A 166 5.12 3.53 19.81
C ASP A 166 4.32 4.19 20.96
N GLU A 167 3.50 5.19 20.67
CA GLU A 167 2.60 5.79 21.65
C GLU A 167 1.59 4.76 22.18
N ARG A 168 0.98 3.98 21.28
CA ARG A 168 0.03 2.93 21.65
C ARG A 168 0.67 1.82 22.49
N LEU A 169 1.92 1.46 22.20
CA LEU A 169 2.69 0.50 22.99
C LEU A 169 2.93 1.00 24.41
N LYS A 170 3.24 2.29 24.60
CA LYS A 170 3.37 2.87 25.93
C LYS A 170 2.07 2.80 26.72
N THR A 171 0.94 3.16 26.12
CA THR A 171 -0.36 3.06 26.79
C THR A 171 -0.68 1.61 27.19
N LEU A 172 -0.38 0.63 26.32
CA LEU A 172 -0.56 -0.78 26.62
C LEU A 172 0.35 -1.29 27.75
N GLU A 173 1.56 -0.73 27.88
CA GLU A 173 2.47 -1.04 28.99
C GLU A 173 1.90 -0.53 30.32
N GLU A 174 1.37 0.70 30.34
CA GLU A 174 0.68 1.28 31.51
C GLU A 174 -0.56 0.46 31.89
N GLU A 175 -1.44 0.16 30.93
CA GLU A 175 -2.64 -0.68 31.15
C GLU A 175 -2.28 -2.07 31.72
N LYS A 176 -1.15 -2.63 31.29
CA LYS A 176 -0.64 -3.92 31.79
C LYS A 176 -0.12 -3.82 33.23
N GLU A 177 0.52 -2.72 33.61
CA GLU A 177 0.93 -2.49 35.01
C GLU A 177 -0.29 -2.33 35.92
N ASP A 178 -1.27 -1.52 35.52
CA ASP A 178 -2.54 -1.36 36.24
C ASP A 178 -3.27 -2.69 36.42
N LEU A 179 -3.32 -3.52 35.37
CA LEU A 179 -3.92 -4.85 35.45
C LEU A 179 -3.18 -5.76 36.43
N LYS A 180 -1.83 -5.71 36.47
CA LYS A 180 -1.04 -6.48 37.43
C LYS A 180 -1.31 -6.03 38.86
N GLU A 181 -1.41 -4.73 39.11
CA GLU A 181 -1.76 -4.21 40.43
C GLU A 181 -3.16 -4.65 40.84
N TYR A 182 -4.14 -4.51 39.94
CA TYR A 182 -5.51 -4.98 40.16
C TYR A 182 -5.54 -6.47 40.52
N GLN A 183 -4.85 -7.33 39.77
CA GLN A 183 -4.76 -8.77 40.07
C GLN A 183 -4.10 -9.05 41.43
N LYS A 184 -3.12 -8.24 41.84
CA LYS A 184 -2.49 -8.36 43.17
C LYS A 184 -3.49 -8.03 44.28
N TRP A 185 -4.24 -6.93 44.13
CA TRP A 185 -5.30 -6.53 45.06
C TRP A 185 -6.44 -7.54 45.10
N ASP A 186 -6.86 -8.07 43.95
CA ASP A 186 -7.92 -9.07 43.86
C ASP A 186 -7.53 -10.39 44.54
N LYS A 187 -6.26 -10.81 44.44
CA LYS A 187 -5.72 -11.95 45.21
C LYS A 187 -5.65 -11.68 46.72
N MET A 188 -5.49 -10.42 47.16
CA MET A 188 -5.45 -10.05 48.58
C MET A 188 -6.84 -9.90 49.21
N LYS A 189 -7.86 -9.48 48.45
CA LYS A 189 -9.26 -9.36 48.91
C LYS A 189 -9.81 -10.59 49.65
N PRO A 190 -9.71 -11.83 49.13
CA PRO A 190 -10.26 -12.99 49.81
C PRO A 190 -9.51 -13.30 51.12
N ARG A 191 -8.26 -12.86 51.29
CA ARG A 191 -7.54 -13.00 52.57
C ARG A 191 -8.10 -12.06 53.64
N GLY A 192 -8.35 -10.79 53.30
CA GLY A 192 -8.96 -9.83 54.23
C GLY A 192 -10.40 -10.20 54.61
N VAL A 193 -11.19 -10.73 53.66
CA VAL A 193 -12.56 -11.19 53.93
C VAL A 193 -12.57 -12.45 54.81
N ARG A 194 -11.65 -13.41 54.59
CA ARG A 194 -11.53 -14.58 55.47
C ARG A 194 -11.06 -14.22 56.88
N ALA A 195 -10.04 -13.38 57.01
CA ALA A 195 -9.53 -12.94 58.30
C ALA A 195 -10.61 -12.19 59.11
N SER A 196 -11.37 -11.29 58.48
CA SER A 196 -12.49 -10.60 59.15
C SER A 196 -13.64 -11.53 59.52
N ALA A 197 -13.93 -12.55 58.70
CA ALA A 197 -14.91 -13.58 59.04
C ALA A 197 -14.47 -14.45 60.23
N GLU A 198 -13.17 -14.81 60.30
CA GLU A 198 -12.60 -15.54 61.45
C GLU A 198 -12.61 -14.70 62.72
N GLN A 199 -12.25 -13.41 62.63
CA GLN A 199 -12.33 -12.47 63.76
C GLN A 199 -13.75 -12.41 64.34
N ARG A 200 -14.77 -12.29 63.48
CA ARG A 200 -16.19 -12.29 63.90
C ARG A 200 -16.61 -13.58 64.59
N LYS A 201 -16.12 -14.74 64.13
CA LYS A 201 -16.40 -16.04 64.77
C LYS A 201 -15.75 -16.13 66.16
N LEU A 202 -14.51 -15.66 66.29
CA LEU A 202 -13.81 -15.59 67.56
C LEU A 202 -14.53 -14.66 68.53
N ASP A 203 -14.92 -13.45 68.09
CA ASP A 203 -15.65 -12.49 68.91
C ASP A 203 -17.01 -13.04 69.39
N ALA A 204 -17.75 -13.73 68.52
CA ALA A 204 -18.99 -14.40 68.90
C ALA A 204 -18.75 -15.51 69.94
N ARG A 205 -17.67 -16.30 69.79
CA ARG A 205 -17.30 -17.34 70.75
C ARG A 205 -16.86 -16.74 72.10
N PHE A 206 -16.11 -15.64 72.08
CA PHE A 206 -15.73 -14.91 73.29
C PHE A 206 -16.94 -14.31 74.00
N LYS A 207 -17.92 -13.81 73.25
CA LYS A 207 -19.18 -13.32 73.82
C LYS A 207 -19.96 -14.45 74.49
N GLY A 208 -20.11 -15.59 73.82
CA GLY A 208 -20.76 -16.77 74.40
C GLY A 208 -20.07 -17.29 75.66
N MET A 209 -18.72 -17.36 75.66
CA MET A 209 -17.96 -17.74 76.87
C MET A 209 -18.10 -16.74 78.02
N LYS A 210 -18.28 -15.44 77.72
CA LYS A 210 -18.56 -14.43 78.76
C LYS A 210 -19.96 -14.62 79.36
N GLU A 211 -20.97 -14.82 78.51
CA GLU A 211 -22.35 -15.08 78.95
C GLU A 211 -22.44 -16.36 79.79
N GLU A 212 -21.74 -17.43 79.38
CA GLU A 212 -21.64 -18.68 80.14
C GLU A 212 -20.93 -18.49 81.50
N LYS A 213 -19.84 -17.71 81.52
CA LYS A 213 -19.14 -17.37 82.76
C LYS A 213 -20.03 -16.56 83.72
N GLU A 214 -20.81 -15.61 83.21
CA GLU A 214 -21.74 -14.82 84.01
C GLU A 214 -22.85 -15.70 84.60
N ALA A 215 -23.42 -16.61 83.81
CA ALA A 215 -24.42 -17.57 84.28
C ALA A 215 -23.87 -18.52 85.37
N LEU A 216 -22.64 -19.00 85.22
CA LEU A 216 -21.95 -19.80 86.25
C LEU A 216 -21.69 -19.02 87.53
N LEU A 217 -21.36 -17.73 87.43
CA LEU A 217 -21.17 -16.87 88.60
C LEU A 217 -22.48 -16.64 89.35
N THR A 218 -23.59 -16.43 88.63
CA THR A 218 -24.92 -16.33 89.25
C THR A 218 -25.35 -17.63 89.90
N GLU A 219 -25.11 -18.78 89.25
CA GLU A 219 -25.41 -20.09 89.84
C GLU A 219 -24.57 -20.36 91.09
N GLN A 220 -23.29 -19.97 91.09
CA GLN A 220 -22.46 -20.06 92.29
C GLN A 220 -23.00 -19.16 93.40
N ALA A 221 -23.41 -17.92 93.11
CA ALA A 221 -23.99 -17.02 94.11
C ALA A 221 -25.27 -17.60 94.74
N GLU A 222 -26.20 -18.12 93.93
CA GLU A 222 -27.40 -18.78 94.43
C GLU A 222 -27.08 -20.03 95.29
N ARG A 223 -26.06 -20.80 94.90
CA ARG A 223 -25.59 -21.94 95.72
C ARG A 223 -24.99 -21.47 97.05
N PHE A 224 -24.27 -20.35 97.08
CA PHE A 224 -23.76 -19.76 98.31
C PHE A 224 -24.88 -19.28 99.23
N GLU A 225 -25.92 -18.64 98.68
CA GLU A 225 -27.10 -18.21 99.44
C GLU A 225 -27.85 -19.42 100.02
N LYS A 226 -28.16 -20.43 99.21
CA LYS A 226 -28.80 -21.68 99.68
C LYS A 226 -27.96 -22.40 100.74
N LYS A 227 -26.63 -22.37 100.60
CA LYS A 227 -25.73 -22.94 101.62
C LYS A 227 -25.81 -22.16 102.94
N ALA A 228 -25.86 -20.83 102.88
CA ALA A 228 -26.01 -20.00 104.07
C ALA A 228 -27.38 -20.22 104.76
N GLU A 229 -28.46 -20.36 103.99
CA GLU A 229 -29.78 -20.71 104.53
C GLU A 229 -29.80 -22.10 105.19
N LEU A 230 -29.15 -23.09 104.57
CA LEU A 230 -29.00 -24.43 105.17
C LEU A 230 -28.14 -24.39 106.44
N GLU A 231 -27.09 -23.57 106.49
CA GLU A 231 -26.27 -23.39 107.70
C GLU A 231 -27.08 -22.78 108.86
N LEU A 232 -27.98 -21.82 108.57
CA LEU A 232 -28.90 -21.27 109.57
C LEU A 232 -29.91 -22.31 110.04
N LEU A 233 -30.53 -23.07 109.13
CA LEU A 233 -31.47 -24.14 109.49
C LEU A 233 -30.81 -25.26 110.31
N ILE A 234 -29.55 -25.59 110.00
CA ILE A 234 -28.75 -26.55 110.79
C ILE A 234 -28.47 -26.01 112.19
N ASN A 235 -28.26 -24.70 112.36
CA ASN A 235 -28.11 -24.11 113.69
C ASN A 235 -29.42 -24.09 114.47
N ASP A 236 -30.55 -23.76 113.84
CA ASP A 236 -31.86 -23.79 114.50
C ASP A 236 -32.22 -25.22 114.96
N LEU A 237 -31.96 -26.23 114.12
CA LEU A 237 -32.15 -27.64 114.49
C LEU A 237 -31.21 -28.10 115.61
N LYS A 238 -30.03 -27.50 115.77
CA LYS A 238 -29.15 -27.78 116.91
C LYS A 238 -29.70 -27.16 118.20
N GLU A 239 -30.28 -25.97 118.13
CA GLU A 239 -30.93 -25.33 119.28
C GLU A 239 -32.20 -26.08 119.74
N ASP A 240 -32.93 -26.72 118.83
CA ASP A 240 -34.09 -27.56 119.16
C ASP A 240 -33.71 -28.95 119.73
N VAL A 241 -32.49 -29.43 119.50
CA VAL A 241 -31.96 -30.67 120.11
C VAL A 241 -31.41 -30.42 121.52
N GLU A 242 -31.14 -29.16 121.89
CA GLU A 242 -30.65 -28.75 123.22
C GLU A 242 -31.76 -28.35 124.21
N LYS A 243 -33.05 -28.52 123.86
CA LYS A 243 -34.21 -28.42 124.78
C LYS A 243 -34.75 -29.79 125.17
#